data_AF-A0A7S3UFY6-F1
#
_entry.id   AF-A0A7S3UFY6-F1
#
_cell.length_a   1.000
_cell.length_b   1.000
_cell.length_c   1.000
_cell.angle_alpha   90.00
_cell.angle_beta   90.00
_cell.angle_gamma   90.00
#
_symmetry.space_group_name_H-M   'P 1'
#
loop_
_entity.id
_entity.type
_entity.pdbx_description
1 polymer ?
#
loop_
_entity_poly.entity_id
_entity_poly.type
_entity_poly.pdbx_seq_one_letter_code
_entity_poly.pdbx_strand_id
1 'polypeptide(L)'
;MAAPTAAATRRAVYRASQRGLLELDLILGGYARERAGKMDAKEFAALEQVLEEENPVLLQAVTGQAPPPPSLQSNPVMQEILKRSLGRLEDKCVPGTRASPGQPWTNPWSDLQRKQ
;
A
#
# COMPACT_ATOMS: atom_id res chain seq x y z
N MET A 1 -13.32 -12.60 -20.02
CA MET A 1 -13.62 -11.86 -18.76
C MET A 1 -13.64 -10.39 -19.14
N ALA A 2 -14.74 -9.68 -18.88
CA ALA A 2 -14.93 -8.31 -19.37
C ALA A 2 -14.05 -7.32 -18.59
N ALA A 3 -13.48 -6.34 -19.30
CA ALA A 3 -12.72 -5.25 -18.69
C ALA A 3 -13.58 -4.48 -17.66
N PRO A 4 -12.97 -3.88 -16.62
CA PRO A 4 -13.71 -3.12 -15.62
C PRO A 4 -14.45 -1.95 -16.26
N THR A 5 -15.66 -1.67 -15.78
CA THR A 5 -16.42 -0.52 -16.28
C THR A 5 -15.76 0.79 -15.83
N ALA A 6 -15.98 1.87 -16.60
CA ALA A 6 -15.49 3.19 -16.23
C ALA A 6 -16.01 3.64 -14.85
N ALA A 7 -17.24 3.23 -14.48
CA ALA A 7 -17.80 3.49 -13.16
C ALA A 7 -17.06 2.74 -12.04
N ALA A 8 -16.76 1.45 -12.23
CA ALA A 8 -15.97 0.67 -11.28
C ALA A 8 -14.57 1.28 -11.09
N THR A 9 -13.92 1.66 -12.19
CA THR A 9 -12.59 2.30 -12.17
C THR A 9 -12.60 3.59 -11.36
N ARG A 10 -13.58 4.48 -11.59
CA ARG A 10 -13.71 5.74 -10.83
C ARG A 10 -13.93 5.49 -9.33
N ARG A 11 -14.74 4.49 -8.97
CA ARG A 11 -14.95 4.11 -7.56
C ARG A 11 -13.68 3.59 -6.91
N ALA A 12 -12.92 2.72 -7.59
CA ALA A 12 -11.66 2.20 -7.08
C ALA A 12 -10.63 3.32 -6.85
N VAL A 13 -10.49 4.24 -7.82
CA VAL A 13 -9.62 5.42 -7.69
C VAL A 13 -10.04 6.31 -6.53
N TYR A 14 -11.35 6.56 -6.38
CA TYR A 14 -11.88 7.35 -5.27
C TYR A 14 -11.58 6.70 -3.92
N ARG A 15 -11.88 5.40 -3.76
CA ARG A 15 -11.57 4.63 -2.54
C ARG A 15 -10.08 4.65 -2.20
N ALA A 16 -9.22 4.47 -3.19
CA ALA A 16 -7.77 4.51 -3.02
C ALA A 16 -7.23 5.87 -2.59
N SER A 17 -7.99 6.95 -2.82
CA SER A 17 -7.58 8.34 -2.57
C SER A 17 -8.24 8.99 -1.36
N GLN A 18 -9.14 8.29 -0.66
CA GLN A 18 -9.99 8.85 0.41
C GLN A 18 -9.96 7.94 1.64
N ARG A 19 -8.76 7.60 2.11
CA ARG A 19 -8.56 6.70 3.25
C ARG A 19 -8.29 7.45 4.55
N GLY A 20 -8.02 8.76 4.50
CA GLY A 20 -7.78 9.59 5.68
C GLY A 20 -6.34 9.52 6.19
N LEU A 21 -5.46 8.83 5.46
CA LEU A 21 -4.01 8.80 5.68
C LEU A 21 -3.33 9.28 4.41
N LEU A 22 -2.72 10.46 4.47
CA LEU A 22 -2.18 11.15 3.29
C LEU A 22 -1.12 10.31 2.56
N GLU A 23 -0.29 9.59 3.31
CA GLU A 23 0.75 8.73 2.77
C GLU A 23 0.16 7.60 1.91
N LEU A 24 -0.89 6.94 2.42
CA LEU A 24 -1.61 5.92 1.66
C LEU A 24 -2.32 6.50 0.45
N ASP A 25 -2.98 7.65 0.62
CA ASP A 25 -3.73 8.29 -0.46
C ASP A 25 -2.80 8.72 -1.62
N LEU A 26 -1.56 9.14 -1.31
CA LEU A 26 -0.56 9.46 -2.33
C LEU A 26 -0.02 8.21 -3.02
N ILE A 27 0.30 7.15 -2.26
CA ILE A 27 0.86 5.91 -2.81
C ILE A 27 -0.19 5.15 -3.63
N LEU A 28 -1.31 4.78 -2.99
CA LEU A 28 -2.38 3.99 -3.59
C LEU A 28 -3.21 4.81 -4.57
N GLY A 29 -3.56 6.05 -4.24
CA GLY A 29 -4.32 6.91 -5.14
C GLY A 29 -3.53 7.28 -6.40
N GLY A 30 -2.22 7.55 -6.27
CA GLY A 30 -1.34 7.73 -7.42
C GLY A 30 -1.28 6.48 -8.31
N TYR A 31 -1.07 5.31 -7.70
CA TYR A 31 -1.06 4.03 -8.42
C TYR A 31 -2.38 3.73 -9.14
N ALA A 32 -3.51 3.87 -8.45
CA ALA A 32 -4.83 3.59 -9.00
C ALA A 32 -5.17 4.53 -10.18
N ARG A 33 -4.86 5.83 -10.09
CA ARG A 33 -5.08 6.78 -11.20
C ARG A 33 -4.32 6.40 -12.47
N GLU A 34 -3.09 5.90 -12.32
CA GLU A 34 -2.24 5.56 -13.46
C GLU A 34 -2.57 4.19 -14.09
N ARG A 35 -2.93 3.20 -13.26
CA ARG A 35 -3.06 1.79 -13.67
C ARG A 35 -4.50 1.32 -13.82
N ALA A 36 -5.45 1.79 -13.01
CA ALA A 36 -6.79 1.20 -12.95
C ALA A 36 -7.55 1.24 -14.30
N GLY A 37 -7.31 2.25 -15.14
CA GLY A 37 -7.91 2.33 -16.49
C GLY A 37 -7.26 1.44 -17.55
N LYS A 38 -6.11 0.82 -17.24
CA LYS A 38 -5.32 -0.05 -18.14
C LYS A 38 -5.31 -1.52 -17.70
N MET A 39 -5.93 -1.83 -16.57
CA MET A 39 -5.94 -3.17 -15.99
C MET A 39 -6.91 -4.11 -16.69
N ASP A 40 -6.55 -5.39 -16.75
CA ASP A 40 -7.49 -6.45 -17.12
C ASP A 40 -8.45 -6.78 -15.96
N ALA A 41 -9.42 -7.67 -16.19
CA ALA A 41 -10.40 -8.04 -15.19
C ALA A 41 -9.80 -8.72 -13.93
N LYS A 42 -8.68 -9.45 -14.09
CA LYS A 42 -8.03 -10.18 -13.00
C LYS A 42 -7.18 -9.24 -12.15
N GLU A 43 -6.42 -8.37 -12.79
CA GLU A 43 -5.65 -7.29 -12.16
C GLU A 43 -6.58 -6.34 -11.41
N PHE A 44 -7.74 -6.01 -11.99
CA PHE A 44 -8.71 -5.14 -11.32
C PHE A 44 -9.31 -5.81 -10.08
N ALA A 45 -9.65 -7.11 -10.14
CA ALA A 45 -10.10 -7.85 -8.96
C ALA A 45 -9.01 -7.92 -7.88
N ALA A 46 -7.75 -8.08 -8.29
CA ALA A 46 -6.61 -8.03 -7.37
C ALA A 46 -6.45 -6.64 -6.72
N LEU A 47 -6.68 -5.56 -7.48
CA LEU A 47 -6.72 -4.19 -6.92
C LEU A 47 -7.87 -4.04 -5.91
N GLU A 48 -9.07 -4.52 -6.23
CA GLU A 48 -10.21 -4.46 -5.29
C GLU A 48 -9.92 -5.21 -4.00
N GLN A 49 -9.25 -6.37 -4.06
CA GLN A 49 -8.80 -7.10 -2.88
C GLN A 49 -7.83 -6.27 -2.01
N VAL A 50 -6.90 -5.53 -2.64
CA VAL A 50 -5.99 -4.63 -1.89
C VAL A 50 -6.75 -3.48 -1.24
N LEU A 51 -7.81 -2.97 -1.87
CA LEU A 51 -8.61 -1.87 -1.34
C LEU A 51 -9.52 -2.27 -0.18
N GLU A 52 -9.82 -3.56 -0.02
CA GLU A 52 -10.63 -4.09 1.09
C GLU A 52 -9.85 -4.20 2.41
N GLU A 53 -8.52 -4.20 2.34
CA GLU A 53 -7.66 -4.36 3.52
C GLU A 53 -7.58 -3.09 4.36
N GLU A 54 -7.37 -3.26 5.67
CA GLU A 54 -7.39 -2.17 6.65
C GLU A 54 -6.23 -1.18 6.48
N ASN A 55 -6.49 0.10 6.75
CA ASN A 55 -5.52 1.19 6.55
C ASN A 55 -4.21 0.96 7.34
N PRO A 56 -4.22 0.60 8.64
CA PRO A 56 -2.98 0.42 9.40
C PRO A 56 -2.12 -0.73 8.87
N VAL A 57 -2.76 -1.79 8.36
CA VAL A 57 -2.08 -2.97 7.80
C VAL A 57 -1.41 -2.61 6.49
N LEU A 58 -2.13 -1.91 5.60
CA LEU A 58 -1.59 -1.46 4.33
C LEU A 58 -0.44 -0.46 4.52
N LEU A 59 -0.57 0.48 5.47
CA LEU A 59 0.48 1.46 5.75
C LEU A 59 1.77 0.77 6.19
N GLN A 60 1.69 -0.21 7.10
CA GLN A 60 2.85 -0.99 7.54
C GLN A 60 3.50 -1.77 6.40
N ALA A 61 2.69 -2.35 5.50
CA ALA A 61 3.19 -3.06 4.34
C ALA A 61 3.91 -2.13 3.35
N VAL A 62 3.30 -1.01 2.95
CA VAL A 62 3.90 -0.11 1.94
C VAL A 62 5.13 0.65 2.44
N THR A 63 5.25 0.82 3.75
CA THR A 63 6.42 1.44 4.39
C THR A 63 7.54 0.43 4.70
N GLY A 64 7.31 -0.87 4.49
CA GLY A 64 8.29 -1.93 4.78
C GLY A 64 8.43 -2.26 6.28
N GLN A 65 7.53 -1.77 7.13
CA GLN A 65 7.53 -2.06 8.57
C GLN A 65 7.11 -3.50 8.86
N ALA A 66 6.17 -4.05 8.08
CA ALA A 66 5.67 -5.41 8.21
C ALA A 66 5.50 -6.04 6.82
N PRO A 67 5.55 -7.38 6.71
CA PRO A 67 5.18 -8.04 5.46
C PRO A 67 3.69 -7.82 5.15
N PRO A 68 3.29 -7.92 3.87
CA PRO A 68 1.88 -7.88 3.50
C PRO A 68 1.07 -8.99 4.20
N PRO A 69 -0.23 -8.76 4.46
CA PRO A 69 -1.08 -9.78 5.06
C PRO A 69 -1.11 -11.03 4.17
N PRO A 70 -1.28 -12.24 4.74
CA PRO A 70 -1.23 -13.49 3.97
C PRO A 70 -2.16 -13.53 2.76
N SER A 71 -3.32 -12.86 2.86
CA SER A 71 -4.29 -12.65 1.78
C SER A 71 -3.73 -11.94 0.55
N LEU A 72 -2.76 -11.04 0.76
CA LEU A 72 -2.18 -10.19 -0.29
C LEU A 72 -0.75 -10.56 -0.68
N GLN A 73 -0.10 -11.51 0.00
CA GLN A 73 1.29 -11.87 -0.31
C GLN A 73 1.45 -12.37 -1.76
N SER A 74 0.48 -13.13 -2.26
CA SER A 74 0.45 -13.62 -3.65
C SER A 74 -0.21 -12.66 -4.64
N ASN A 75 -0.72 -11.51 -4.18
CA ASN A 75 -1.45 -10.57 -5.01
C ASN A 75 -0.49 -9.75 -5.90
N PRO A 76 -0.61 -9.80 -7.24
CA PRO A 76 0.33 -9.15 -8.14
C PRO A 76 0.30 -7.61 -8.04
N VAL A 77 -0.88 -7.03 -7.79
CA VAL A 77 -1.04 -5.57 -7.64
C VAL A 77 -0.36 -5.09 -6.37
N MET A 78 -0.48 -5.85 -5.28
CA MET A 78 0.20 -5.51 -4.03
C MET A 78 1.72 -5.53 -4.22
N GLN A 79 2.26 -6.55 -4.88
CA GLN A 79 3.69 -6.64 -5.16
C GLN A 79 4.20 -5.49 -6.05
N GLU A 80 3.41 -5.05 -7.03
CA GLU A 80 3.75 -3.89 -7.87
C GLU A 80 3.79 -2.58 -7.04
N ILE A 81 2.81 -2.39 -6.15
CA ILE A 81 2.76 -1.23 -5.25
C ILE A 81 3.97 -1.21 -4.31
N LEU A 82 4.29 -2.35 -3.69
CA LEU A 82 5.45 -2.48 -2.80
C LEU A 82 6.75 -2.19 -3.54
N LYS A 83 6.95 -2.79 -4.71
CA LYS A 83 8.13 -2.54 -5.54
C LYS A 83 8.29 -1.05 -5.85
N ARG A 84 7.19 -0.36 -6.19
CA ARG A 84 7.21 1.08 -6.47
C ARG A 84 7.51 1.91 -5.23
N SER A 85 6.90 1.58 -4.08
CA SER A 85 7.11 2.30 -2.81
C SER A 85 8.54 2.12 -2.30
N LEU A 86 9.00 0.87 -2.21
CA LEU A 86 10.33 0.52 -1.72
C LEU A 86 11.43 1.03 -2.67
N GLY A 87 11.24 0.94 -3.99
CA GLY A 87 12.20 1.54 -4.94
C GLY A 87 12.35 3.05 -4.75
N ARG A 88 11.26 3.78 -4.48
CA ARG A 88 11.35 5.21 -4.16
C ARG A 88 12.09 5.48 -2.85
N LEU A 89 11.88 4.66 -1.83
CA LEU A 89 12.62 4.75 -0.57
C LEU A 89 14.12 4.50 -0.81
N GLU A 90 14.46 3.52 -1.65
CA GLU A 90 15.84 3.22 -2.02
C GLU A 90 16.51 4.37 -2.78
N ASP A 91 15.78 5.02 -3.70
CA ASP A 91 16.29 6.12 -4.53
C ASP A 91 16.41 7.46 -3.78
N LYS A 92 15.48 7.73 -2.84
CA LYS A 92 15.31 9.07 -2.24
C LYS A 92 15.77 9.16 -0.79
N CYS A 93 15.95 8.06 -0.08
CA CYS A 93 16.38 8.08 1.32
C CYS A 93 17.84 7.65 1.47
N VAL A 94 18.59 8.33 2.33
CA VAL A 94 19.96 7.93 2.69
C VAL A 94 19.89 6.59 3.46
N PRO A 95 20.74 5.59 3.15
CA PRO A 95 20.67 4.28 3.81
C PRO A 95 20.69 4.31 5.34
N GLY A 96 21.50 5.20 5.93
CA GLY A 96 21.63 5.32 7.39
C GLY A 96 20.42 5.93 8.12
N THR A 97 19.46 6.52 7.40
CA THR A 97 18.26 7.12 8.00
C THR A 97 17.01 6.26 7.80
N ARG A 98 17.14 5.06 7.21
CA ARG A 98 16.03 4.15 6.94
C ARG A 98 15.68 3.38 8.21
N ALA A 99 14.38 3.12 8.41
CA ALA A 99 13.95 2.17 9.43
C ALA A 99 14.40 0.76 9.03
N SER A 100 14.88 -0.03 9.99
CA SER A 100 15.17 -1.45 9.77
C SER A 100 13.88 -2.18 9.38
N PRO A 101 13.86 -2.94 8.26
CA PRO A 101 12.69 -3.71 7.87
C PRO A 101 12.23 -4.63 9.01
N GLY A 102 10.92 -4.73 9.24
CA GLY A 102 10.36 -5.59 10.29
C GLY A 102 10.44 -5.03 11.71
N GLN A 103 11.01 -3.83 11.91
CA GLN A 103 10.98 -3.16 13.21
C GLN A 103 9.84 -2.12 13.24
N PRO A 104 9.00 -2.11 14.29
CA PRO A 104 8.03 -1.05 14.47
C PRO A 104 8.75 0.29 14.61
N TRP A 105 8.13 1.37 14.11
CA TRP A 105 8.67 2.70 14.32
C TRP A 105 8.81 3.00 15.81
N THR A 106 9.91 3.66 16.16
CA THR A 106 10.16 4.12 17.52
C THR A 106 9.11 5.17 17.86
N ASN A 107 8.07 4.76 18.58
CA ASN A 107 7.12 5.69 19.15
C ASN A 107 7.42 5.84 20.66
N PRO A 108 7.42 7.07 21.21
CA PRO A 108 7.73 7.29 22.62
C PRO A 108 6.80 6.52 23.57
N TRP A 109 5.58 6.21 23.14
CA TRP A 109 4.55 5.52 23.93
C TRP A 109 4.86 4.03 24.15
N SER A 110 5.48 3.36 23.18
CA SER A 110 5.87 1.94 23.26
C SER A 110 7.10 1.75 24.14
N ASP A 111 7.98 2.75 24.17
CA ASP A 111 9.15 2.75 25.05
C ASP A 111 8.76 2.91 26.52
N LEU A 112 7.63 3.59 26.80
CA LEU A 112 7.06 3.65 28.15
C LEU A 112 6.51 2.29 28.61
N GLN A 113 5.96 1.48 27.70
CA GLN A 113 5.40 0.16 28.01
C GLN A 113 6.45 -0.92 28.25
N ARG A 114 7.70 -0.72 27.79
CA ARG A 114 8.84 -1.64 28.00
C ARG A 114 9.49 -1.53 29.39
N LYS A 115 9.13 -0.53 30.20
CA LYS A 115 9.75 -0.23 31.50
C LYS A 115 9.00 -0.76 32.73
N GLN A 116 8.06 -1.70 32.57
CA GLN A 116 7.40 -2.39 33.68
C GLN A 116 8.03 -3.74 33.99
#